data_AF-A0A921KPC8-F1
#
_entry.id   AF-A0A921KPC8-F1
#
_cell.length_a   1.000
_cell.length_b   1.000
_cell.length_c   1.000
_cell.angle_alpha   90.00
_cell.angle_beta   90.00
_cell.angle_gamma   90.00
#
_symmetry.space_group_name_H-M   'P 1'
#
loop_
_entity.id
_entity.type
_entity.pdbx_description
1 polymer ?
#
loop_
_entity_poly.entity_id
_entity_poly.type
_entity_poly.pdbx_seq_one_letter_code
_entity_poly.pdbx_strand_id
1 'polypeptide(L)' 'MALTGDAKEELSHLEVTRPSARKAEAAAMLRFAGGLHLVAGRVVVEAEL' A
#
# COMPACT_ATOMS: atom_id res chain seq x y z
N MET A 1 -16.15 -4.30 1.95
CA MET A 1 -16.81 -4.29 0.62
C MET A 1 -16.42 -5.56 -0.11
N ALA A 2 -17.37 -6.43 -0.50
CA ALA A 2 -17.06 -7.76 -1.05
C ALA A 2 -16.16 -7.70 -2.31
N LEU A 3 -16.54 -6.89 -3.30
CA LEU A 3 -15.78 -6.75 -4.56
C LEU A 3 -14.42 -6.04 -4.40
N THR A 4 -14.24 -5.25 -3.34
CA THR A 4 -12.97 -4.54 -3.09
C THR A 4 -11.90 -5.48 -2.54
N GLY A 5 -12.29 -6.55 -1.85
CA GLY A 5 -11.36 -7.57 -1.37
C GLY A 5 -10.71 -8.33 -2.52
N ASP A 6 -11.52 -8.82 -3.46
CA ASP A 6 -11.05 -9.58 -4.62
C ASP A 6 -10.10 -8.77 -5.50
N ALA A 7 -10.41 -7.50 -5.74
CA ALA A 7 -9.54 -6.60 -6.50
C ALA A 7 -8.21 -6.31 -5.77
N LYS A 8 -8.22 -6.20 -4.43
CA LYS A 8 -6.99 -6.05 -3.63
C LYS A 8 -6.11 -7.30 -3.73
N GLU A 9 -6.71 -8.49 -3.68
CA GLU A 9 -6.00 -9.76 -3.84
C GLU A 9 -5.36 -9.87 -5.22
N GLU A 10 -6.10 -9.60 -6.30
CA GLU A 10 -5.57 -9.62 -7.67
C GLU A 10 -4.36 -8.68 -7.82
N LEU A 11 -4.49 -7.44 -7.33
CA LEU A 11 -3.42 -6.44 -7.39
C LEU A 11 -2.19 -6.84 -6.54
N SER A 12 -2.37 -7.61 -5.46
CA SER A 12 -1.26 -8.05 -4.60
C SER A 12 -0.30 -9.02 -5.30
N HIS A 13 -0.76 -9.71 -6.34
CA HIS A 13 0.05 -10.62 -7.16
C HIS A 13 0.71 -9.94 -8.36
N LEU A 14 0.44 -8.65 -8.59
CA LEU A 14 0.98 -7.93 -9.74
C LEU A 14 2.48 -7.61 -9.54
N GLU A 15 3.32 -8.12 -10.45
CA GLU A 15 4.74 -7.78 -10.45
C GLU A 15 5.01 -6.41 -11.11
N VAL A 16 5.50 -5.44 -10.33
CA VAL A 16 5.91 -4.12 -10.86
C VAL A 16 7.39 -4.11 -11.24
N THR A 17 7.65 -4.14 -12.55
CA THR A 17 9.00 -4.25 -13.13
C THR A 17 9.68 -2.90 -13.38
N ARG A 18 8.92 -1.83 -13.60
CA ARG A 18 9.48 -0.49 -13.85
C ARG A 18 9.81 0.22 -12.52
N PRO A 19 11.06 0.70 -12.32
CA PRO A 19 11.43 1.39 -11.08
C PRO A 19 10.60 2.63 -10.76
N SER A 20 10.22 3.41 -11.76
CA SER A 20 9.36 4.59 -11.58
C SER A 20 7.95 4.20 -11.11
N ALA A 21 7.39 3.11 -11.66
CA ALA A 21 6.10 2.60 -11.24
C ALA A 21 6.13 2.09 -9.79
N ARG A 22 7.19 1.37 -9.40
CA ARG A 22 7.37 0.91 -8.01
C ARG A 22 7.48 2.06 -7.01
N LYS A 23 8.15 3.16 -7.39
CA LYS A 23 8.19 4.38 -6.58
C LYS A 23 6.81 5.03 -6.46
N ALA A 24 6.06 5.10 -7.57
CA ALA A 24 4.72 5.66 -7.58
C ALA A 24 3.75 4.84 -6.71
N GLU A 25 3.85 3.52 -6.75
CA GLU A 25 3.08 2.60 -5.91
C GLU A 25 3.35 2.84 -4.42
N ALA A 26 4.62 2.84 -4.00
CA ALA A 26 4.99 3.12 -2.62
C ALA A 26 4.53 4.53 -2.17
N ALA A 27 4.67 5.54 -3.03
CA ALA A 27 4.23 6.90 -2.73
C ALA A 27 2.70 6.97 -2.59
N ALA A 28 1.95 6.24 -3.43
CA ALA A 28 0.49 6.16 -3.33
C ALA A 28 0.05 5.48 -2.04
N MET A 29 0.68 4.35 -1.67
CA MET A 29 0.39 3.67 -0.40
C MET A 29 0.59 4.58 0.80
N LEU A 30 1.66 5.37 0.83
CA LEU A 30 1.90 6.32 1.92
C LEU A 30 0.95 7.52 1.89
N ARG A 31 0.63 8.04 0.69
CA ARG A 31 -0.25 9.21 0.53
C ARG A 31 -1.69 8.93 0.95
N PHE A 32 -2.16 7.72 0.72
CA PHE A 32 -3.54 7.29 0.99
C PHE A 32 -3.64 6.35 2.20
N ALA A 33 -2.57 6.19 2.98
CA ALA A 33 -2.63 5.52 4.27
C ALA A 33 -3.57 6.28 5.23
N GLY A 34 -4.20 5.56 6.15
CA GLY A 34 -4.99 6.15 7.23
C GLY A 34 -4.12 6.96 8.21
N GLY A 35 -2.82 6.65 8.27
CA GLY A 35 -1.85 7.34 9.12
C GLY A 35 -0.45 6.76 9.04
N LEU A 36 0.51 7.50 9.59
CA LEU A 36 1.89 7.05 9.80
C LEU A 36 2.23 7.19 11.28
N HIS A 37 2.71 6.09 11.88
CA HIS A 37 3.03 6.04 13.30
C HIS A 37 4.49 5.63 13.51
N LEU A 38 5.11 6.16 14.56
CA LEU A 38 6.43 5.70 15.02
C LEU A 38 6.24 4.78 16.22
N VAL A 39 6.51 3.49 16.05
CA VAL A 39 6.38 2.47 17.10
C VAL A 39 7.73 1.80 17.30
N ALA A 40 8.31 1.94 18.50
CA ALA A 40 9.63 1.39 18.85
C ALA A 40 10.74 1.72 17.81
N GLY A 41 10.73 2.96 17.29
CA GLY A 41 11.71 3.41 16.29
C GLY A 41 11.44 2.93 14.86
N ARG A 42 10.29 2.32 14.59
CA ARG A 42 9.87 1.86 13.25
C ARG A 42 8.69 2.66 12.74
N VAL A 43 8.67 2.91 11.43
CA VAL A 43 7.50 3.49 10.75
C VAL A 43 6.47 2.40 10.55
N VAL A 44 5.26 2.63 11.06
CA VAL A 44 4.08 1.79 10.86
C VAL A 44 3.13 2.55 9.94
N VAL A 45 2.71 1.89 8.86
CA VAL A 45 1.71 2.42 7.91
C VAL A 45 0.35 1.86 8.31
N GLU A 46 -0.58 2.74 8.67
CA GLU A 46 -1.95 2.36 8.96
C GLU A 46 -2.73 2.24 7.65
N ALA A 47 -3.26 1.06 7.36
CA ALA A 47 -4.10 0.81 6.20
C ALA A 47 -5.56 0.71 6.66
N GLU A 48 -6.44 1.53 6.09
CA GLU A 48 -7.88 1.43 6.30
C GLU A 48 -8.45 0.33 5.38
N LEU A 49 -9.24 -0.61 5.94
CA LEU A 49 -9.67 -1.84 5.26
C LEU A 49 -10.87 -1.62 4.32
#